data_AF-A0A7Y7DHB2-F1
#
_entry.id   AF-A0A7Y7DHB2-F1
#
_cell.length_a   1.000
_cell.length_b   1.000
_cell.length_c   1.000
_cell.angle_alpha   90.00
_cell.angle_beta   90.00
_cell.angle_gamma   90.00
#
_symmetry.space_group_name_H-M   'P 1'
#
loop_
_entity.id
_entity.type
_entity.pdbx_description
1 polymer ?
#
loop_
_entity_poly.entity_id
_entity_poly.type
_entity_poly.pdbx_seq_one_letter_code
_entity_poly.pdbx_strand_id
1 'polypeptide(L)'
;MKLQKIKFKIILGLILIPINLIGQNSKWHEFDLQNIKVDFPTEEVFQLDTILKGIRINQLYSQIGNSTLIVQKLPAESNTINKNLSSLPYDYESLIKYYEGVIEGVRKSSKAKEVIKEEIKIKELIGYKSIIYNKIEEPIMESRIFLAGNDLIMISIYNPTKELNDIKATFFNSMKLGSLDSLEQYTGKSKAYKQGYIFGKIFFYIIAFSAGIFFLIRTLKRKK
;
A
#
# COMPACT_ATOMS: atom_id res chain seq x y z
N MET A 1 -33.92 24.40 69.12
CA MET A 1 -32.79 23.57 69.59
C MET A 1 -33.15 22.11 69.30
N LYS A 2 -32.56 21.33 68.40
CA LYS A 2 -31.31 21.34 67.62
C LYS A 2 -31.63 20.79 66.21
N LEU A 3 -31.20 21.48 65.16
CA LEU A 3 -31.01 20.89 63.83
C LEU A 3 -29.95 19.78 63.96
N GLN A 4 -30.30 18.54 63.62
CA GLN A 4 -29.29 17.48 63.50
C GLN A 4 -28.73 17.48 62.07
N LYS A 5 -27.41 17.68 62.05
CA LYS A 5 -26.55 17.96 60.91
C LYS A 5 -26.57 16.82 59.88
N ILE A 6 -26.85 17.19 58.63
CA ILE A 6 -26.56 16.41 57.42
C ILE A 6 -25.07 16.02 57.45
N LYS A 7 -24.78 14.72 57.59
CA LYS A 7 -23.43 14.18 57.39
C LYS A 7 -23.31 13.71 55.95
N PHE A 8 -23.01 14.65 55.07
CA PHE A 8 -22.67 14.41 53.67
C PHE A 8 -21.31 13.70 53.62
N LYS A 9 -21.30 12.36 53.58
CA LYS A 9 -20.08 11.60 53.30
C LYS A 9 -19.95 11.46 51.79
N ILE A 10 -19.27 12.42 51.17
CA ILE A 10 -18.72 12.26 49.81
C ILE A 10 -17.63 11.19 49.93
N ILE A 11 -17.99 9.95 49.64
CA ILE A 11 -16.98 8.93 49.37
C ILE A 11 -16.48 9.24 47.96
N LEU A 12 -15.36 9.96 47.92
CA LEU A 12 -14.54 10.21 46.74
C LEU A 12 -13.97 8.87 46.27
N GLY A 13 -14.81 8.08 45.58
CA GLY A 13 -14.40 6.94 44.80
C GLY A 13 -13.77 7.44 43.51
N LEU A 14 -12.54 7.94 43.62
CA LEU A 14 -11.57 7.98 42.52
C LEU A 14 -11.36 6.52 42.08
N ILE A 15 -12.28 6.01 41.26
CA ILE A 15 -11.96 4.90 40.38
C ILE A 15 -10.95 5.53 39.43
N LEU A 16 -9.68 5.29 39.76
CA LEU A 16 -8.58 5.28 38.82
C LEU A 16 -9.04 4.42 37.64
N ILE A 17 -9.71 5.05 36.67
CA ILE A 17 -9.72 4.55 35.32
C ILE A 17 -8.23 4.46 35.01
N PRO A 18 -7.67 3.25 34.78
CA PRO A 18 -6.33 3.20 34.29
C PRO A 18 -6.34 4.06 33.04
N ILE A 19 -5.55 5.14 33.08
CA ILE A 19 -5.09 5.82 31.89
C ILE A 19 -4.26 4.76 31.20
N ASN A 20 -4.94 3.83 30.53
CA ASN A 20 -4.35 3.00 29.51
C ASN A 20 -4.01 4.01 28.42
N LEU A 21 -2.79 4.53 28.58
CA LEU A 21 -1.89 4.94 27.53
C LEU A 21 -2.44 4.53 26.18
N ILE A 22 -2.60 5.53 25.32
CA ILE A 22 -2.83 5.40 23.89
C ILE A 22 -1.73 4.50 23.35
N GLY A 23 -2.03 3.21 23.38
CA GLY A 23 -1.36 2.12 22.73
C GLY A 23 -2.50 1.29 22.20
N GLN A 24 -3.20 1.83 21.18
CA GLN A 24 -4.08 1.02 20.37
C GLN A 24 -3.19 -0.06 19.75
N ASN A 25 -3.14 -1.23 20.39
CA ASN A 25 -2.85 -2.47 19.70
C ASN A 25 -3.98 -2.61 18.67
N SER A 26 -3.80 -2.01 17.51
CA SER A 26 -4.70 -2.19 16.38
C SER A 26 -4.80 -3.68 16.16
N LYS A 27 -6.03 -4.21 16.26
CA LYS A 27 -6.28 -5.58 15.89
C LYS A 27 -5.99 -5.67 14.39
N TRP A 28 -5.12 -6.61 14.01
CA TRP A 28 -4.76 -6.83 12.62
C TRP A 28 -5.76 -7.80 11.99
N HIS A 29 -6.18 -7.50 10.76
CA HIS A 29 -7.19 -8.24 10.03
C HIS A 29 -6.61 -8.68 8.68
N GLU A 30 -6.58 -9.99 8.43
CA GLU A 30 -6.09 -10.55 7.17
C GLU A 30 -7.15 -10.40 6.07
N PHE A 31 -6.76 -9.89 4.92
CA PHE A 31 -7.59 -9.80 3.71
C PHE A 31 -6.89 -10.50 2.55
N ASP A 32 -7.69 -11.06 1.62
CA ASP A 32 -7.21 -11.71 0.40
C ASP A 32 -7.49 -10.85 -0.84
N LEU A 33 -6.46 -10.65 -1.66
CA LEU A 33 -6.52 -10.05 -2.98
C LEU A 33 -6.03 -11.06 -4.02
N GLN A 34 -6.91 -11.99 -4.42
CA GLN A 34 -6.62 -12.98 -5.46
C GLN A 34 -5.33 -13.77 -5.18
N ASN A 35 -5.32 -14.49 -4.06
CA ASN A 35 -4.18 -15.29 -3.55
C ASN A 35 -3.02 -14.46 -2.98
N ILE A 36 -3.20 -13.15 -2.80
CA ILE A 36 -2.27 -12.29 -2.06
C ILE A 36 -2.94 -11.91 -0.75
N LYS A 37 -2.45 -12.48 0.35
CA LYS A 37 -2.94 -12.16 1.69
C LYS A 37 -2.12 -11.03 2.29
N VAL A 38 -2.77 -10.09 2.97
CA VAL A 38 -2.13 -8.96 3.64
C VAL A 38 -2.95 -8.59 4.88
N ASP A 39 -2.27 -8.17 5.94
CA ASP A 39 -2.94 -7.72 7.15
C ASP A 39 -3.11 -6.20 7.13
N PHE A 40 -4.31 -5.71 7.44
CA PHE A 40 -4.60 -4.30 7.68
C PHE A 40 -4.90 -4.06 9.16
N PRO A 41 -4.55 -2.89 9.72
CA PRO A 41 -4.79 -2.55 11.13
C PRO A 41 -6.23 -2.05 11.39
N THR A 42 -7.17 -2.39 10.50
CA THR A 42 -8.59 -1.99 10.55
C THR A 42 -9.43 -2.94 9.72
N GLU A 43 -10.71 -3.08 10.08
CA GLU A 43 -11.72 -3.82 9.28
C GLU A 43 -12.24 -2.98 8.10
N GLU A 44 -12.05 -1.65 8.12
CA GLU A 44 -12.46 -0.74 7.05
C GLU A 44 -11.48 -0.80 5.87
N VAL A 45 -11.55 -1.89 5.10
CA VAL A 45 -10.80 -2.10 3.86
C VAL A 45 -11.75 -2.11 2.67
N PHE A 46 -11.39 -1.35 1.65
CA PHE A 46 -12.15 -1.21 0.41
C PHE A 46 -11.46 -1.96 -0.72
N GLN A 47 -12.24 -2.61 -1.57
CA GLN A 47 -11.76 -3.26 -2.77
C GLN A 47 -12.13 -2.44 -4.02
N LEU A 48 -11.17 -2.29 -4.93
CA LEU A 48 -11.36 -1.72 -6.24
C LEU A 48 -10.92 -2.74 -7.30
N ASP A 49 -11.84 -3.08 -8.20
CA ASP A 49 -11.58 -3.87 -9.41
C ASP A 49 -11.96 -3.01 -10.62
N THR A 50 -10.98 -2.64 -11.42
CA THR A 50 -11.17 -1.70 -12.53
C THR A 50 -10.30 -2.05 -13.73
N ILE A 51 -10.61 -1.46 -14.88
CA ILE A 51 -9.84 -1.61 -16.12
C ILE A 51 -9.33 -0.23 -16.54
N LEU A 52 -8.01 -0.06 -16.60
CA LEU A 52 -7.37 1.16 -17.09
C LEU A 52 -6.50 0.83 -18.31
N LYS A 53 -6.82 1.44 -19.46
CA LYS A 53 -6.12 1.18 -20.74
C LYS A 53 -6.08 -0.30 -21.12
N GLY A 54 -7.18 -1.01 -20.83
CA GLY A 54 -7.32 -2.45 -21.11
C GLY A 54 -6.56 -3.37 -20.15
N ILE A 55 -5.93 -2.83 -19.10
CA ILE A 55 -5.28 -3.60 -18.04
C ILE A 55 -6.25 -3.68 -16.87
N ARG A 56 -6.59 -4.89 -16.43
CA ARG A 56 -7.39 -5.12 -15.21
C ARG A 56 -6.53 -4.91 -13.98
N ILE A 57 -7.09 -4.29 -12.95
CA ILE A 57 -6.36 -3.82 -11.78
C ILE A 57 -7.22 -4.14 -10.58
N ASN A 58 -6.65 -4.92 -9.67
CA ASN A 58 -7.29 -5.29 -8.42
C ASN A 58 -6.53 -4.63 -7.28
N GLN A 59 -7.25 -4.02 -6.34
CA GLN A 59 -6.67 -3.28 -5.23
C GLN A 59 -7.48 -3.49 -3.96
N LEU A 60 -6.77 -3.63 -2.84
CA LEU A 60 -7.28 -3.37 -1.50
C LEU A 60 -6.68 -2.08 -0.97
N TYR A 61 -7.46 -1.26 -0.28
CA TYR A 61 -6.95 -0.05 0.34
C TYR A 61 -7.71 0.33 1.61
N SER A 62 -7.01 1.01 2.50
CA SER A 62 -7.58 1.60 3.71
C SER A 62 -6.88 2.93 4.04
N GLN A 63 -7.59 3.85 4.66
CA GLN A 63 -7.03 5.14 5.08
C GLN A 63 -6.88 5.20 6.61
N ILE A 64 -5.70 5.60 7.07
CA ILE A 64 -5.40 5.84 8.49
C ILE A 64 -4.85 7.25 8.61
N GLY A 65 -5.60 8.13 9.27
CA GLY A 65 -5.30 9.56 9.28
C GLY A 65 -5.28 10.12 7.86
N ASN A 66 -4.13 10.67 7.45
CA ASN A 66 -3.89 11.18 6.09
C ASN A 66 -3.18 10.19 5.17
N SER A 67 -2.77 9.03 5.70
CA SER A 67 -2.03 8.01 4.96
C SER A 67 -2.99 6.99 4.38
N THR A 68 -2.65 6.42 3.21
CA THR A 68 -3.43 5.32 2.61
C THR A 68 -2.55 4.09 2.49
N LEU A 69 -2.97 2.97 3.10
CA LEU A 69 -2.35 1.65 2.95
C LEU A 69 -3.01 0.97 1.75
N ILE A 70 -2.21 0.42 0.84
CA ILE A 70 -2.70 -0.06 -0.45
C ILE A 70 -1.94 -1.33 -0.84
N VAL A 71 -2.68 -2.35 -1.30
CA VAL A 71 -2.12 -3.50 -2.03
C VAL A 71 -2.77 -3.57 -3.39
N GLN A 72 -1.96 -3.69 -4.44
CA GLN A 72 -2.40 -3.71 -5.82
C GLN A 72 -1.80 -4.90 -6.57
N LYS A 73 -2.60 -5.51 -7.44
CA LYS A 73 -2.23 -6.61 -8.32
C LYS A 73 -2.65 -6.27 -9.75
N LEU A 74 -1.70 -6.32 -10.68
CA LEU A 74 -1.91 -6.11 -12.10
C LEU A 74 -1.30 -7.27 -12.89
N PRO A 75 -1.93 -7.72 -13.98
CA PRO A 75 -1.31 -8.67 -14.88
C PRO A 75 -0.14 -7.96 -15.57
N ALA A 76 1.06 -8.50 -15.36
CA ALA A 76 2.28 -8.01 -15.96
C ALA A 76 2.26 -8.22 -17.48
N GLU A 77 1.55 -9.22 -18.00
CA GLU A 77 1.22 -9.31 -19.43
C GLU A 77 -0.20 -8.84 -19.70
N SER A 78 -0.39 -8.01 -20.72
CA SER A 78 -1.73 -7.67 -21.20
C SER A 78 -1.78 -7.67 -22.72
N ASN A 79 -2.79 -8.35 -23.26
CA ASN A 79 -3.09 -8.39 -24.69
C ASN A 79 -3.39 -6.99 -25.28
N THR A 80 -3.69 -6.00 -24.44
CA THR A 80 -4.00 -4.63 -24.86
C THR A 80 -2.78 -3.70 -24.81
N ILE A 81 -1.73 -4.06 -24.06
CA ILE A 81 -0.45 -3.36 -24.13
C ILE A 81 0.16 -3.78 -25.46
N ASN A 82 0.37 -2.80 -26.36
CA ASN A 82 0.94 -2.98 -27.70
C ASN A 82 1.95 -4.15 -27.72
N LYS A 83 1.69 -5.20 -28.53
CA LYS A 83 2.47 -6.47 -28.54
C LYS A 83 3.99 -6.28 -28.59
N ASN A 84 4.43 -5.15 -29.12
CA ASN A 84 5.84 -4.74 -29.15
C ASN A 84 6.42 -4.31 -27.78
N LEU A 85 5.62 -4.23 -26.73
CA LEU A 85 5.95 -3.73 -25.38
C LEU A 85 5.72 -4.76 -24.27
N SER A 86 5.04 -5.89 -24.56
CA SER A 86 4.88 -6.97 -23.59
C SER A 86 6.12 -7.84 -23.60
N SER A 87 6.99 -7.67 -22.62
CA SER A 87 8.03 -8.65 -22.36
C SER A 87 8.34 -8.68 -20.87
N LEU A 88 7.89 -9.74 -20.23
CA LEU A 88 8.34 -10.07 -18.89
C LEU A 88 9.88 -10.13 -18.85
N PRO A 89 10.48 -9.97 -17.67
CA PRO A 89 11.90 -10.23 -17.49
C PRO A 89 12.26 -11.66 -17.90
N TYR A 90 13.48 -11.87 -18.38
CA TYR A 90 14.01 -13.17 -18.84
C TYR A 90 15.30 -13.56 -18.13
N ASP A 91 15.86 -12.64 -17.36
CA ASP A 91 17.04 -12.80 -16.53
C ASP A 91 16.99 -11.78 -15.39
N TYR A 92 17.94 -11.87 -14.48
CA TYR A 92 18.06 -10.94 -13.35
C TYR A 92 18.18 -9.48 -13.81
N GLU A 93 19.05 -9.18 -14.77
CA GLU A 93 19.29 -7.81 -15.26
C GLU A 93 18.02 -7.16 -15.85
N SER A 94 17.23 -7.93 -16.59
CA SER A 94 15.95 -7.47 -17.13
C SER A 94 14.89 -7.29 -16.05
N LEU A 95 14.93 -8.09 -14.97
CA LEU A 95 14.05 -7.94 -13.80
C LEU A 95 14.36 -6.64 -13.06
N ILE A 96 15.64 -6.34 -12.84
CA ILE A 96 16.08 -5.07 -12.25
C ILE A 96 15.58 -3.91 -13.12
N LYS A 97 15.86 -3.93 -14.42
CA LYS A 97 15.38 -2.89 -15.36
C LYS A 97 13.86 -2.76 -15.36
N TYR A 98 13.13 -3.86 -15.21
CA TYR A 98 11.67 -3.82 -15.09
C TYR A 98 11.24 -3.01 -13.86
N TYR A 99 11.79 -3.32 -12.68
CA TYR A 99 11.49 -2.60 -11.45
C TYR A 99 11.93 -1.13 -11.51
N GLU A 100 13.07 -0.83 -12.11
CA GLU A 100 13.50 0.54 -12.37
C GLU A 100 12.50 1.29 -13.24
N GLY A 101 11.98 0.64 -14.27
CA GLY A 101 10.88 1.14 -15.07
C GLY A 101 9.68 1.50 -14.19
N VAL A 102 9.19 0.57 -13.37
CA VAL A 102 8.04 0.79 -12.48
C VAL A 102 8.26 1.99 -11.58
N ILE A 103 9.38 2.01 -10.86
CA ILE A 103 9.74 3.09 -9.94
C ILE A 103 9.80 4.44 -10.67
N GLU A 104 10.42 4.49 -11.85
CA GLU A 104 10.51 5.70 -12.66
C GLU A 104 9.14 6.17 -13.19
N GLY A 105 8.27 5.22 -13.55
CA GLY A 105 6.89 5.49 -13.95
C GLY A 105 6.11 6.18 -12.83
N VAL A 106 6.24 5.68 -11.59
CA VAL A 106 5.64 6.32 -10.42
C VAL A 106 6.26 7.70 -10.18
N ARG A 107 7.60 7.79 -10.13
CA ARG A 107 8.33 9.04 -9.85
C ARG A 107 7.94 10.17 -10.80
N LYS A 108 7.82 9.88 -12.10
CA LYS A 108 7.40 10.88 -13.09
C LYS A 108 5.94 11.30 -12.91
N SER A 109 5.04 10.36 -12.61
CA SER A 109 3.62 10.67 -12.40
C SER A 109 3.39 11.51 -11.14
N SER A 110 4.17 11.28 -10.10
CA SER A 110 4.11 12.05 -8.84
C SER A 110 4.87 13.38 -8.89
N LYS A 111 5.60 13.66 -9.98
CA LYS A 111 6.52 14.81 -10.10
C LYS A 111 7.55 14.85 -8.96
N ALA A 112 7.95 13.69 -8.46
CA ALA A 112 8.89 13.54 -7.37
C ALA A 112 10.33 13.92 -7.77
N LYS A 113 11.06 14.48 -6.80
CA LYS A 113 12.44 14.92 -6.99
C LYS A 113 13.41 13.75 -6.83
N GLU A 114 13.18 12.93 -5.82
CA GLU A 114 14.13 11.93 -5.35
C GLU A 114 13.45 10.59 -5.09
N VAL A 115 14.23 9.52 -5.28
CA VAL A 115 13.83 8.15 -4.97
C VAL A 115 14.98 7.42 -4.30
N ILE A 116 14.72 6.86 -3.14
CA ILE A 116 15.59 5.86 -2.50
C ILE A 116 15.03 4.50 -2.84
N LYS A 117 15.89 3.56 -3.28
CA LYS A 117 15.47 2.20 -3.62
C LYS A 117 16.49 1.18 -3.11
N GLU A 118 15.99 0.03 -2.71
CA GLU A 118 16.77 -1.06 -2.15
C GLU A 118 16.18 -2.39 -2.65
N GLU A 119 17.05 -3.30 -3.10
CA GLU A 119 16.62 -4.67 -3.40
C GLU A 119 16.23 -5.38 -2.11
N ILE A 120 15.12 -6.12 -2.16
CA ILE A 120 14.63 -6.92 -1.04
C ILE A 120 14.28 -8.32 -1.53
N LYS A 121 14.30 -9.28 -0.61
CA LYS A 121 13.87 -10.66 -0.88
C LYS A 121 12.73 -11.06 0.03
N ILE A 122 11.70 -11.69 -0.55
CA ILE A 122 10.65 -12.37 0.19
C ILE A 122 10.57 -13.80 -0.34
N LYS A 123 10.95 -14.77 0.50
CA LYS A 123 11.15 -16.16 0.08
C LYS A 123 12.10 -16.21 -1.12
N GLU A 124 11.63 -16.71 -2.26
CA GLU A 124 12.41 -16.85 -3.49
C GLU A 124 12.27 -15.64 -4.44
N LEU A 125 11.39 -14.68 -4.13
CA LEU A 125 11.18 -13.51 -4.98
C LEU A 125 12.16 -12.39 -4.65
N ILE A 126 12.81 -11.90 -5.69
CA ILE A 126 13.55 -10.63 -5.71
C ILE A 126 12.54 -9.51 -5.97
N GLY A 127 12.57 -8.46 -5.16
CA GLY A 127 11.74 -7.28 -5.30
C GLY A 127 12.51 -6.00 -4.99
N TYR A 128 11.82 -4.87 -5.04
CA TYR A 128 12.38 -3.58 -4.64
C TYR A 128 11.52 -2.90 -3.60
N LYS A 129 12.15 -2.45 -2.52
CA LYS A 129 11.65 -1.39 -1.66
C LYS A 129 11.98 -0.05 -2.33
N SER A 130 11.03 0.89 -2.33
CA SER A 130 11.31 2.26 -2.74
C SER A 130 10.58 3.28 -1.86
N ILE A 131 11.23 4.43 -1.64
CA ILE A 131 10.65 5.61 -1.00
C ILE A 131 10.81 6.77 -1.97
N ILE A 132 9.69 7.42 -2.30
CA ILE A 132 9.61 8.51 -3.26
C ILE A 132 9.33 9.80 -2.50
N TYR A 133 10.17 10.82 -2.71
CA TYR A 133 10.11 12.08 -1.98
C TYR A 133 9.63 13.24 -2.87
N ASN A 134 8.85 14.14 -2.26
CA ASN A 134 8.46 15.39 -2.91
C ASN A 134 9.63 16.41 -2.92
N LYS A 135 9.35 17.63 -3.38
CA LYS A 135 10.37 18.69 -3.49
C LYS A 135 10.82 19.26 -2.14
N ILE A 136 10.06 19.04 -1.08
CA ILE A 136 10.34 19.48 0.30
C ILE A 136 10.80 18.31 1.18
N GLU A 137 11.30 17.23 0.58
CA GLU A 137 11.89 16.07 1.25
C GLU A 137 10.91 15.29 2.15
N GLU A 138 9.59 15.43 1.91
CA GLU A 138 8.59 14.58 2.54
C GLU A 138 8.29 13.36 1.66
N PRO A 139 8.14 12.17 2.27
CA PRO A 139 7.80 10.97 1.52
C PRO A 139 6.36 11.04 0.98
N ILE A 140 6.22 10.91 -0.34
CA ILE A 140 4.94 10.78 -1.03
C ILE A 140 4.46 9.33 -0.96
N MET A 141 5.38 8.38 -1.11
CA MET A 141 5.04 6.97 -1.18
C MET A 141 6.20 6.11 -0.70
N GLU A 142 5.92 5.14 0.14
CA GLU A 142 6.80 4.01 0.42
C GLU A 142 6.15 2.76 -0.19
N SER A 143 6.92 1.92 -0.87
CA SER A 143 6.37 0.74 -1.54
C SER A 143 7.35 -0.42 -1.57
N ARG A 144 6.79 -1.64 -1.71
CA ARG A 144 7.50 -2.84 -2.11
C ARG A 144 6.84 -3.41 -3.35
N ILE A 145 7.65 -3.72 -4.36
CA ILE A 145 7.20 -4.20 -5.66
C ILE A 145 7.80 -5.59 -5.91
N PHE A 146 6.96 -6.52 -6.37
CA PHE A 146 7.34 -7.89 -6.70
C PHE A 146 6.67 -8.30 -8.00
N LEU A 147 7.41 -9.01 -8.86
CA LEU A 147 6.86 -9.80 -9.95
C LEU A 147 6.77 -11.25 -9.48
N ALA A 148 5.60 -11.86 -9.58
CA ALA A 148 5.38 -13.27 -9.27
C ALA A 148 4.62 -13.92 -10.42
N GLY A 149 5.29 -14.78 -11.19
CA GLY A 149 4.76 -15.30 -12.44
C GLY A 149 4.45 -14.14 -13.40
N ASN A 150 3.19 -14.05 -13.81
CA ASN A 150 2.71 -13.01 -14.72
C ASN A 150 1.98 -11.87 -13.99
N ASP A 151 2.12 -11.76 -12.68
CA ASP A 151 1.47 -10.73 -11.88
C ASP A 151 2.49 -9.76 -11.26
N LEU A 152 2.25 -8.47 -11.46
CA LEU A 152 2.97 -7.40 -10.79
C LEU A 152 2.19 -6.97 -9.54
N ILE A 153 2.84 -7.11 -8.40
CA ILE A 153 2.28 -6.86 -7.08
C ILE A 153 2.98 -5.64 -6.48
N MET A 154 2.19 -4.71 -5.94
CA MET A 154 2.71 -3.57 -5.21
C MET A 154 1.96 -3.41 -3.89
N ILE A 155 2.70 -3.45 -2.78
CA ILE A 155 2.22 -3.04 -1.47
C ILE A 155 2.81 -1.66 -1.17
N SER A 156 1.99 -0.70 -0.76
CA SER A 156 2.41 0.69 -0.62
C SER A 156 1.66 1.44 0.48
N ILE A 157 2.32 2.48 0.97
CA ILE A 157 1.74 3.50 1.84
C ILE A 157 1.89 4.83 1.11
N TYR A 158 0.77 5.45 0.80
CA TYR A 158 0.69 6.78 0.20
C TYR A 158 0.54 7.85 1.29
N ASN A 159 1.28 8.96 1.14
CA ASN A 159 1.44 10.03 2.13
C ASN A 159 1.78 9.53 3.55
N PRO A 160 2.84 8.71 3.73
CA PRO A 160 3.16 8.13 5.03
C PRO A 160 3.46 9.21 6.08
N THR A 161 2.67 9.21 7.16
CA THR A 161 2.87 10.08 8.32
C THR A 161 3.72 9.40 9.41
N LYS A 162 4.21 10.18 10.39
CA LYS A 162 4.93 9.64 11.56
C LYS A 162 4.06 8.70 12.41
N GLU A 163 2.75 8.94 12.45
CA GLU A 163 1.76 8.12 13.17
C GLU A 163 1.73 6.68 12.66
N LEU A 164 2.18 6.42 11.43
CA LEU A 164 2.23 5.07 10.89
C LEU A 164 3.50 4.31 11.27
N ASN A 165 4.54 4.96 11.81
CA ASN A 165 5.87 4.34 11.99
C ASN A 165 5.79 2.96 12.69
N ASP A 166 4.91 2.83 13.68
CA ASP A 166 4.75 1.61 14.47
C ASP A 166 4.02 0.48 13.72
N ILE A 167 3.28 0.81 12.65
CA ILE A 167 2.50 -0.16 11.87
C ILE A 167 3.07 -0.42 10.47
N LYS A 168 3.95 0.43 9.93
CA LYS A 168 4.53 0.25 8.58
C LYS A 168 5.20 -1.11 8.42
N ALA A 169 6.07 -1.46 9.38
CA ALA A 169 6.83 -2.70 9.32
C ALA A 169 5.90 -3.91 9.29
N THR A 170 4.89 -3.93 10.17
CA THR A 170 3.89 -4.99 10.22
C THR A 170 3.08 -5.08 8.94
N PHE A 171 2.57 -3.95 8.42
CA PHE A 171 1.82 -3.93 7.16
C PHE A 171 2.64 -4.52 6.01
N PHE A 172 3.87 -4.02 5.79
CA PHE A 172 4.70 -4.50 4.70
C PHE A 172 5.18 -5.94 4.85
N ASN A 173 5.38 -6.42 6.08
CA ASN A 173 5.83 -7.78 6.36
C ASN A 173 4.67 -8.80 6.43
N SER A 174 3.42 -8.33 6.49
CA SER A 174 2.23 -9.20 6.53
C SER A 174 1.90 -9.86 5.19
N MET A 175 2.49 -9.37 4.09
CA MET A 175 2.20 -9.89 2.76
C MET A 175 2.60 -11.37 2.65
N LYS A 176 1.62 -12.24 2.44
CA LYS A 176 1.80 -13.66 2.16
C LYS A 176 1.27 -13.93 0.77
N LEU A 177 2.15 -14.44 -0.07
CA LEU A 177 1.76 -15.01 -1.36
C LEU A 177 1.21 -16.40 -1.06
N GLY A 178 -0.08 -16.61 -1.34
CA GLY A 178 -0.73 -17.91 -1.28
C GLY A 178 -0.21 -18.84 -2.37
N SER A 179 -1.00 -19.84 -2.76
CA SER A 179 -0.71 -20.66 -3.94
C SER A 179 -0.91 -19.83 -5.21
N LEU A 180 0.02 -18.93 -5.51
CA LEU A 180 0.15 -18.35 -6.84
C LEU A 180 0.52 -19.46 -7.81
N ASP A 181 -0.04 -19.41 -9.02
CA ASP A 181 0.16 -20.44 -10.05
C ASP A 181 1.65 -20.58 -10.46
N SER A 182 2.44 -19.52 -10.26
CA SER A 182 3.90 -19.54 -10.41
C SER A 182 4.55 -18.40 -9.62
N LEU A 183 5.75 -18.65 -9.09
CA LEU A 183 6.65 -17.64 -8.50
C LEU A 183 7.83 -17.30 -9.43
N GLU A 184 7.85 -17.85 -10.66
CA GLU A 184 8.92 -17.58 -11.61
C GLU A 184 8.94 -16.10 -12.00
N GLN A 185 10.15 -15.51 -12.01
CA GLN A 185 10.33 -14.08 -12.33
C GLN A 185 10.95 -13.85 -13.71
N TYR A 186 11.32 -14.92 -14.42
CA TYR A 186 12.10 -14.89 -15.65
C TYR A 186 11.39 -15.60 -16.79
N THR A 187 10.23 -15.10 -17.18
CA THR A 187 9.33 -15.76 -18.14
C THR A 187 9.24 -15.08 -19.50
N GLY A 188 9.96 -13.98 -19.75
CA GLY A 188 9.77 -13.13 -20.94
C GLY A 188 10.96 -12.93 -21.89
N LYS A 189 11.12 -11.71 -22.43
CA LYS A 189 12.02 -11.34 -23.56
C LYS A 189 12.58 -9.89 -23.43
N SER A 190 13.40 -9.42 -24.36
CA SER A 190 14.34 -8.29 -24.21
C SER A 190 13.85 -6.84 -23.88
N LYS A 191 12.58 -6.57 -23.57
CA LYS A 191 12.02 -5.18 -23.50
C LYS A 191 11.46 -4.75 -22.12
N ALA A 192 11.92 -5.37 -21.04
CA ALA A 192 11.37 -5.26 -19.69
C ALA A 192 11.22 -3.82 -19.12
N TYR A 193 12.17 -2.91 -19.38
CA TYR A 193 12.14 -1.53 -18.81
C TYR A 193 10.89 -0.73 -19.17
N LYS A 194 10.51 -0.72 -20.46
CA LYS A 194 9.43 0.15 -20.95
C LYS A 194 8.06 -0.28 -20.41
N GLN A 195 7.90 -1.58 -20.18
CA GLN A 195 6.69 -2.15 -19.58
C GLN A 195 6.57 -1.78 -18.11
N GLY A 196 7.66 -1.94 -17.34
CA GLY A 196 7.72 -1.47 -15.97
C GLY A 196 7.28 -0.01 -15.86
N TYR A 197 7.81 0.86 -16.73
CA TYR A 197 7.44 2.29 -16.76
C TYR A 197 5.95 2.56 -16.97
N ILE A 198 5.27 1.78 -17.82
CA ILE A 198 3.83 1.92 -18.03
C ILE A 198 3.06 1.51 -16.77
N PHE A 199 3.43 0.40 -16.15
CA PHE A 199 2.77 -0.06 -14.92
C PHE A 199 2.97 0.90 -13.76
N GLY A 200 4.18 1.45 -13.61
CA GLY A 200 4.46 2.48 -12.60
C GLY A 200 3.53 3.67 -12.68
N LYS A 201 3.26 4.16 -13.90
CA LYS A 201 2.30 5.24 -14.12
C LYS A 201 0.89 4.85 -13.70
N ILE A 202 0.46 3.65 -14.08
CA ILE A 202 -0.88 3.14 -13.82
C ILE A 202 -1.12 3.01 -12.30
N PHE A 203 -0.19 2.38 -11.59
CA PHE A 203 -0.24 2.24 -10.14
C PHE A 203 -0.45 3.59 -9.45
N PHE A 204 0.39 4.58 -9.78
CA PHE A 204 0.31 5.90 -9.17
C PHE A 204 -1.04 6.58 -9.40
N TYR A 205 -1.56 6.56 -10.63
CA TYR A 205 -2.82 7.24 -10.93
C TYR A 205 -3.99 6.63 -10.17
N ILE A 206 -3.97 5.33 -9.90
CA ILE A 206 -5.04 4.64 -9.18
C ILE A 206 -4.94 4.89 -7.69
N ILE A 207 -3.73 4.92 -7.14
CA ILE A 207 -3.49 5.36 -5.76
C ILE A 207 -4.04 6.77 -5.56
N ALA A 208 -3.68 7.70 -6.45
CA ALA A 208 -4.13 9.09 -6.38
C ALA A 208 -5.65 9.21 -6.50
N PHE A 209 -6.27 8.43 -7.41
CA PHE A 209 -7.72 8.42 -7.60
C PHE A 209 -8.46 7.84 -6.39
N SER A 210 -7.99 6.71 -5.85
CA SER A 210 -8.58 6.05 -4.67
C SER A 210 -8.52 6.94 -3.44
N ALA A 211 -7.38 7.60 -3.22
CA ALA A 211 -7.21 8.59 -2.16
C ALA A 211 -8.13 9.81 -2.36
N GLY A 212 -8.27 10.29 -3.60
CA GLY A 212 -9.12 11.43 -3.96
C GLY A 212 -10.62 11.19 -3.74
N ILE A 213 -11.16 10.07 -4.21
CA ILE A 213 -12.57 9.70 -4.01
C ILE A 213 -12.90 9.60 -2.53
N PHE A 214 -12.05 8.93 -1.76
CA PHE A 214 -12.33 8.73 -0.34
C PHE A 214 -12.31 10.05 0.44
N PHE A 215 -11.39 10.98 0.11
CA PHE A 215 -11.37 12.33 0.69
C PHE A 215 -12.67 13.10 0.41
N LEU A 216 -13.22 12.98 -0.81
CA LEU A 216 -14.54 13.54 -1.17
C LEU A 216 -15.67 12.92 -0.33
N ILE A 217 -15.70 11.61 -0.17
CA ILE A 217 -16.73 10.93 0.65
C ILE A 217 -16.65 11.38 2.12
N ARG A 218 -15.43 11.49 2.68
CA ARG A 218 -15.22 11.91 4.08
C ARG A 218 -15.65 13.36 4.33
N THR A 219 -15.34 14.26 3.40
CA THR A 219 -15.75 15.68 3.51
C THR A 219 -17.27 15.84 3.39
N LEU A 220 -17.93 15.03 2.57
CA LEU A 220 -19.40 15.00 2.48
C LEU A 220 -20.06 14.44 3.75
N LYS A 221 -19.51 13.38 4.35
CA LYS A 221 -20.02 12.81 5.61
C LYS A 221 -19.87 13.73 6.82
N ARG A 222 -18.84 14.60 6.85
CA ARG A 222 -18.65 15.58 7.93
C ARG A 222 -19.56 16.81 7.85
N LYS A 223 -20.21 17.03 6.70
CA LYS A 223 -21.15 18.14 6.48
C LYS A 223 -22.62 17.75 6.73
N LYS A 224 -22.90 16.46 6.95
CA LYS A 224 -24.18 15.98 7.48
C LYS A 224 -24.08 15.83 8.99
#